data_AF-A0A7X5AM17-F1
#
_entry.id   AF-A0A7X5AM17-F1
#
_cell.length_a   1.000
_cell.length_b   1.000
_cell.length_c   1.000
_cell.angle_alpha   90.00
_cell.angle_beta   90.00
_cell.angle_gamma   90.00
#
_symmetry.space_group_name_H-M   'P 1'
#
loop_
_entity.id
_entity.type
_entity.pdbx_description
1 polymer ?
#
loop_
_entity_poly.entity_id
_entity_poly.type
_entity_poly.pdbx_seq_one_letter_code
_entity_poly.pdbx_strand_id
1 'polypeptide(L)'
;MNEVPAGKQSRGRGAAIIVYMLFLGSVLAVVTAPVGVLIAHVKQRSAEPWVKSHLQFQIRTFWLGVLGGAFFTAAWQLLGLVGTPPMAPWALGYLYFTACLIWMVGRCAVGIARLTSNRPVDNPRSLAFGVARVTLSDA
;
A
#
# COMPACT_ATOMS: atom_id res chain seq x y z
N MET A 1 4.56 -33.14 28.61
CA MET A 1 4.03 -32.04 27.76
C MET A 1 3.30 -32.71 26.62
N ASN A 2 1.98 -32.55 26.52
CA ASN A 2 1.18 -33.25 25.51
C ASN A 2 1.36 -32.54 24.17
N GLU A 3 1.88 -33.24 23.16
CA GLU A 3 1.99 -32.71 21.80
C GLU A 3 0.59 -32.61 21.20
N VAL A 4 0.10 -31.38 21.01
CA VAL A 4 -1.12 -31.13 20.26
C VAL A 4 -0.77 -31.28 18.77
N PRO A 5 -1.36 -32.24 18.03
CA PRO A 5 -0.99 -32.47 16.65
C PRO A 5 -1.30 -31.22 15.79
N ALA A 6 -0.28 -30.72 15.09
CA ALA A 6 -0.38 -29.53 14.25
C ALA A 6 -1.20 -29.85 12.98
N GLY A 7 -2.48 -29.43 12.96
CA GLY A 7 -3.37 -29.59 11.81
C GLY A 7 -3.46 -28.31 10.96
N LYS A 8 -3.91 -28.42 9.69
CA LYS A 8 -4.20 -27.24 8.85
C LYS A 8 -5.24 -26.29 9.48
N GLN A 9 -6.07 -26.77 10.41
CA GLN A 9 -7.09 -26.02 11.15
C GLN A 9 -6.65 -25.52 12.54
N SER A 10 -5.36 -25.62 12.90
CA SER A 10 -4.88 -25.11 14.19
C SER A 10 -5.27 -23.64 14.39
N ARG A 11 -5.94 -23.35 15.51
CA ARG A 11 -6.31 -21.98 15.91
C ARG A 11 -5.05 -21.10 15.91
N GLY A 12 -5.11 -19.94 15.27
CA GLY A 12 -3.97 -19.01 15.16
C GLY A 12 -3.08 -19.17 13.92
N ARG A 13 -3.19 -20.27 13.15
CA ARG A 13 -2.42 -20.45 11.90
C ARG A 13 -2.69 -19.35 10.88
N GLY A 14 -3.95 -18.94 10.73
CA GLY A 14 -4.35 -17.85 9.83
C GLY A 14 -3.73 -16.50 10.25
N ALA A 15 -3.77 -16.20 11.55
CA ALA A 15 -3.16 -14.98 12.09
C ALA A 15 -1.64 -14.97 11.87
N ALA A 16 -0.96 -16.10 12.06
CA ALA A 16 0.48 -16.22 11.80
C ALA A 16 0.82 -15.98 10.31
N ILE A 17 0.03 -16.53 9.38
CA ILE A 17 0.21 -16.28 7.94
C ILE A 17 0.04 -14.80 7.61
N ILE A 18 -0.98 -14.15 8.18
CA ILE A 18 -1.21 -12.71 8.00
C ILE A 18 0.00 -11.92 8.49
N VAL A 19 0.52 -12.21 9.68
CA VAL A 19 1.71 -11.53 10.22
C VAL A 19 2.94 -11.72 9.33
N TYR A 20 3.21 -12.95 8.86
CA TYR A 20 4.31 -13.20 7.92
C TYR A 20 4.15 -12.41 6.62
N MET A 21 2.93 -12.34 6.07
CA MET A 21 2.65 -11.56 4.87
C MET A 21 2.81 -10.06 5.10
N LEU A 22 2.43 -9.54 6.28
CA LEU A 22 2.64 -8.14 6.67
C LEU A 22 4.13 -7.81 6.78
N PHE A 23 4.93 -8.69 7.38
CA PHE A 23 6.38 -8.50 7.52
C PHE A 23 7.10 -8.59 6.19
N LEU A 24 6.72 -9.55 5.33
CA LEU A 24 7.29 -9.63 4.00
C LEU A 24 6.88 -8.42 3.16
N GLY A 25 5.62 -8.03 3.23
CA GLY A 25 5.06 -6.86 2.56
C GLY A 25 5.75 -5.56 2.95
N SER A 26 6.12 -5.37 4.23
CA SER A 26 6.79 -4.14 4.68
C SER A 26 8.18 -3.98 4.07
N VAL A 27 8.96 -5.06 4.01
CA VAL A 27 10.30 -5.06 3.39
C VAL A 27 10.17 -4.86 1.88
N LEU A 28 9.25 -5.59 1.24
CA LEU A 28 9.01 -5.48 -0.20
C LEU A 28 8.53 -4.08 -0.59
N ALA A 29 7.67 -3.44 0.21
CA ALA A 29 7.17 -2.10 -0.07
C ALA A 29 8.27 -1.04 -0.13
N VAL A 30 9.34 -1.19 0.66
CA VAL A 30 10.46 -0.23 0.68
C VAL A 30 11.48 -0.56 -0.40
N VAL A 31 11.92 -1.83 -0.48
CA VAL A 31 13.06 -2.22 -1.32
C VAL A 31 12.63 -2.55 -2.74
N THR A 32 11.50 -3.23 -2.92
CA THR A 32 11.10 -3.79 -4.22
C THR A 32 10.10 -2.91 -4.98
N ALA A 33 9.46 -1.93 -4.32
CA ALA A 33 8.55 -1.00 -4.99
C ALA A 33 9.18 -0.22 -6.17
N PRO A 34 10.45 0.24 -6.11
CA PRO A 34 11.10 0.88 -7.27
C PRO A 34 11.22 -0.05 -8.47
N VAL A 35 11.55 -1.33 -8.23
CA VAL A 35 11.64 -2.34 -9.30
C VAL A 35 10.25 -2.60 -9.88
N GLY A 36 9.22 -2.69 -9.04
CA GLY A 36 7.83 -2.85 -9.45
C GLY A 36 7.34 -1.72 -10.36
N VAL A 37 7.65 -0.46 -10.02
CA VAL A 37 7.25 0.69 -10.85
C VAL A 37 7.96 0.72 -12.19
N LEU A 38 9.23 0.31 -12.23
CA LEU A 38 10.00 0.21 -13.48
C LEU A 38 9.35 -0.80 -14.43
N ILE A 39 9.05 -2.00 -13.92
CA ILE A 39 8.35 -3.03 -14.70
C ILE A 39 6.99 -2.52 -15.17
N ALA A 40 6.24 -1.81 -14.31
CA ALA A 40 4.95 -1.24 -14.66
C ALA A 40 5.08 -0.25 -15.82
N HIS A 41 6.05 0.67 -15.80
CA HIS A 41 6.29 1.62 -16.89
C HIS A 41 6.67 0.94 -18.21
N VAL A 42 7.48 -0.12 -18.16
CA VAL A 42 7.86 -0.90 -19.36
C VAL A 42 6.66 -1.65 -19.93
N LYS A 43 5.93 -2.39 -19.09
CA LYS A 43 4.80 -3.23 -19.52
C LYS A 43 3.55 -2.42 -19.88
N GLN A 44 3.40 -1.20 -19.39
CA GLN A 44 2.26 -0.33 -19.71
C GLN A 44 2.16 -0.03 -21.21
N ARG A 45 3.29 -0.02 -21.94
CA ARG A 45 3.30 0.29 -23.38
C ARG A 45 2.64 -0.83 -24.21
N SER A 46 2.85 -2.08 -23.82
CA SER A 46 2.39 -3.28 -24.55
C SER A 46 1.16 -3.97 -23.94
N ALA A 47 0.63 -3.49 -22.83
CA ALA A 47 -0.51 -4.11 -22.14
C ALA A 47 -1.86 -3.81 -22.81
N GLU A 48 -2.86 -4.66 -22.63
CA GLU A 48 -4.24 -4.38 -23.05
C GLU A 48 -4.84 -3.19 -22.27
N PRO A 49 -5.84 -2.47 -22.84
CA PRO A 49 -6.40 -1.26 -22.22
C PRO A 49 -6.87 -1.43 -20.77
N TRP A 50 -7.49 -2.56 -20.43
CA TRP A 50 -7.97 -2.84 -19.07
C TRP A 50 -6.82 -3.13 -18.10
N VAL A 51 -5.73 -3.78 -18.55
CA VAL A 51 -4.51 -4.01 -17.75
C VAL A 51 -3.73 -2.70 -17.57
N LYS A 52 -3.70 -1.82 -18.59
CA LYS A 52 -3.06 -0.49 -18.47
C LYS A 52 -3.64 0.32 -17.31
N SER A 53 -4.94 0.19 -17.02
CA SER A 53 -5.57 0.87 -15.88
C SER A 53 -4.99 0.43 -14.53
N HIS A 54 -4.67 -0.85 -14.37
CA HIS A 54 -4.04 -1.41 -13.17
C HIS A 54 -2.59 -0.94 -13.02
N LEU A 55 -1.83 -0.96 -14.12
CA LEU A 55 -0.45 -0.48 -14.13
C LEU A 55 -0.38 1.02 -13.80
N GLN A 56 -1.27 1.84 -14.38
CA GLN A 56 -1.37 3.26 -14.05
C GLN A 56 -1.72 3.52 -12.59
N PHE A 57 -2.63 2.73 -12.03
CA PHE A 57 -3.02 2.83 -10.63
C PHE A 57 -1.84 2.53 -9.69
N GLN A 58 -1.04 1.51 -10.00
CA GLN A 58 0.15 1.16 -9.22
C GLN A 58 1.27 2.20 -9.37
N ILE A 59 1.53 2.68 -10.60
CA ILE A 59 2.49 3.76 -10.85
C ILE A 59 2.14 5.01 -10.03
N ARG A 60 0.87 5.43 -10.04
CA ARG A 60 0.43 6.58 -9.23
C ARG A 60 0.57 6.36 -7.74
N THR A 61 0.29 5.14 -7.27
CA THR A 61 0.40 4.79 -5.85
C THR A 61 1.85 4.91 -5.38
N PHE A 62 2.81 4.45 -6.20
CA PHE A 62 4.23 4.64 -5.94
C PHE A 62 4.61 6.12 -5.85
N TRP A 63 4.24 6.93 -6.86
CA TRP A 63 4.58 8.36 -6.87
C TRP A 63 3.92 9.15 -5.73
N LEU A 64 2.69 8.83 -5.35
CA LEU A 64 2.05 9.41 -4.16
C LEU A 64 2.80 9.04 -2.87
N GLY A 65 3.25 7.79 -2.75
CA GLY A 65 4.09 7.36 -1.63
C GLY A 65 5.42 8.11 -1.57
N VAL A 66 6.09 8.29 -2.72
CA VAL A 66 7.35 9.03 -2.84
C VAL A 66 7.15 10.51 -2.50
N LEU A 67 6.13 11.16 -3.06
CA LEU A 67 5.83 12.58 -2.79
C LEU A 67 5.44 12.81 -1.33
N GLY A 68 4.59 11.95 -0.78
CA GLY A 68 4.23 12.00 0.64
C GLY A 68 5.45 11.81 1.53
N GLY A 69 6.31 10.82 1.22
CA GLY A 69 7.54 10.56 1.94
C GLY A 69 8.49 11.75 1.91
N ALA A 70 8.69 12.37 0.74
CA ALA A 70 9.50 13.57 0.59
C ALA A 70 8.95 14.74 1.42
N PHE A 71 7.64 15.01 1.34
CA PHE A 71 7.00 16.05 2.13
C PHE A 71 7.13 15.79 3.63
N PHE A 72 6.94 14.54 4.07
CA PHE A 72 7.11 14.14 5.45
C PHE A 72 8.56 14.35 5.93
N THR A 73 9.56 13.96 5.13
CA THR A 73 10.96 14.19 5.48
C THR A 73 11.31 15.68 5.57
N ALA A 74 10.73 16.51 4.69
CA ALA A 74 10.90 17.96 4.76
C ALA A 74 10.26 18.54 6.03
N ALA A 75 9.02 18.16 6.35
CA ALA A 75 8.33 18.57 7.56
C ALA A 75 9.07 18.13 8.83
N TRP A 76 9.61 16.91 8.83
CA TRP A 76 10.44 16.38 9.90
C TRP A 76 11.71 17.23 10.12
N GLN A 77 12.43 17.56 9.05
CA GLN A 77 13.64 18.38 9.12
C GLN A 77 13.33 19.77 9.68
N LEU A 78 12.21 20.37 9.25
CA LEU A 78 11.75 21.66 9.79
C LEU A 78 11.42 21.58 11.29
N LEU A 79 10.76 20.52 11.76
CA LEU A 79 10.48 20.29 13.18
C LEU A 79 11.77 20.14 14.01
N GLY A 80 12.80 19.52 13.44
CA GLY A 80 14.14 19.42 14.04
C GLY A 80 14.82 20.78 14.20
N LEU A 81 14.66 21.68 13.22
CA LEU A 81 15.22 23.04 13.26
C LEU A 81 14.56 23.94 14.32
N VAL A 82 13.29 23.71 14.64
CA VAL A 82 12.53 24.49 15.65
C VAL A 82 12.90 24.13 17.09
N GLY A 83 13.80 23.15 17.31
CA GLY A 83 14.27 22.77 18.65
C GLY A 83 13.23 21.98 19.45
N THR A 84 12.27 21.35 18.78
CA THR A 84 11.28 20.48 19.45
C THR A 84 11.94 19.25 20.07
N PRO A 85 11.38 18.69 21.17
CA PRO A 85 11.92 17.48 21.79
C PRO A 85 11.99 16.34 20.76
N PRO A 86 13.09 15.56 20.70
CA PRO A 86 13.27 14.46 19.72
C PRO A 86 12.16 13.41 19.69
N MET A 87 11.39 13.33 20.78
CA MET A 87 10.26 12.40 20.96
C MET A 87 9.11 12.68 19.99
N ALA A 88 8.82 13.96 19.72
CA ALA A 88 7.66 14.37 18.94
C ALA A 88 7.79 14.03 17.44
N PRO A 89 8.94 14.32 16.78
CA PRO A 89 9.19 13.81 15.44
C PRO A 89 9.07 12.28 15.41
N TRP A 90 9.79 11.56 16.29
CA TRP A 90 9.78 10.08 16.33
C TRP A 90 8.39 9.44 16.35
N ALA A 91 7.50 9.92 17.22
CA ALA A 91 6.13 9.44 17.26
C ALA A 91 5.38 9.72 15.94
N LEU A 92 5.57 10.91 15.36
CA LEU A 92 4.96 11.30 14.09
C LEU A 92 5.45 10.43 12.92
N GLY A 93 6.73 10.11 12.88
CA GLY A 93 7.33 9.26 11.83
C GLY A 93 6.87 7.83 11.91
N TYR A 94 6.80 7.28 13.12
CA TYR A 94 6.26 5.94 13.30
C TYR A 94 4.80 5.84 12.85
N LEU A 95 3.96 6.80 13.24
CA LEU A 95 2.55 6.86 12.83
C LEU A 95 2.40 7.03 11.32
N TYR A 96 3.17 7.96 10.73
CA TYR A 96 3.16 8.21 9.29
C TYR A 96 3.57 6.95 8.50
N PHE A 97 4.69 6.32 8.88
CA PHE A 97 5.18 5.11 8.21
C PHE A 97 4.19 3.95 8.31
N THR A 98 3.58 3.76 9.48
CA THR A 98 2.55 2.73 9.70
C THR A 98 1.31 3.00 8.85
N ALA A 99 0.83 4.24 8.82
CA ALA A 99 -0.30 4.64 7.99
C ALA A 99 -0.01 4.44 6.49
N CYS A 100 1.19 4.79 6.03
CA CYS A 100 1.64 4.55 4.65
C CYS A 100 1.67 3.07 4.29
N LEU A 101 2.17 2.21 5.18
CA LEU A 101 2.17 0.76 4.97
C LEU A 101 0.75 0.21 4.85
N ILE A 102 -0.14 0.58 5.77
CA ILE A 102 -1.55 0.16 5.74
C ILE A 102 -2.22 0.62 4.43
N TRP A 103 -2.00 1.88 4.06
CA TRP A 103 -2.52 2.45 2.82
C TRP A 103 -1.99 1.70 1.59
N MET A 104 -0.68 1.44 1.51
CA MET A 104 -0.06 0.68 0.41
C MET A 104 -0.64 -0.73 0.29
N VAL A 105 -0.74 -1.46 1.42
CA VAL A 105 -1.33 -2.80 1.46
C VAL A 105 -2.77 -2.78 0.96
N GLY A 106 -3.57 -1.81 1.41
CA GLY A 106 -4.96 -1.67 0.96
C GLY A 106 -5.08 -1.37 -0.54
N ARG A 107 -4.20 -0.53 -1.10
CA ARG A 107 -4.14 -0.24 -2.55
C ARG A 107 -3.78 -1.48 -3.36
N CYS A 108 -2.81 -2.27 -2.90
CA CYS A 108 -2.45 -3.54 -3.51
C CYS A 108 -3.61 -4.55 -3.43
N ALA A 109 -4.27 -4.67 -2.28
CA ALA A 109 -5.41 -5.57 -2.09
C ALA A 109 -6.56 -5.24 -3.05
N VAL A 110 -6.91 -3.95 -3.20
CA VAL A 110 -7.94 -3.52 -4.17
C VAL A 110 -7.51 -3.82 -5.61
N GLY A 111 -6.24 -3.54 -5.95
CA GLY A 111 -5.70 -3.83 -7.27
C GLY A 111 -5.80 -5.32 -7.62
N ILE A 112 -5.42 -6.19 -6.69
CA ILE A 112 -5.49 -7.65 -6.85
C ILE A 112 -6.95 -8.11 -6.94
N ALA A 113 -7.83 -7.65 -6.05
CA ALA A 113 -9.25 -8.04 -6.04
C ALA A 113 -9.95 -7.76 -7.39
N ARG A 114 -9.68 -6.58 -7.98
CA ARG A 114 -10.21 -6.21 -9.31
C ARG A 114 -9.61 -7.03 -10.43
N LEU A 115 -8.28 -7.25 -10.38
CA LEU A 115 -7.59 -8.09 -11.35
C LEU A 115 -8.14 -9.52 -11.35
N THR A 116 -8.35 -10.12 -10.18
CA THR A 116 -8.94 -11.47 -10.05
C THR A 116 -10.40 -11.55 -10.50
N SER A 117 -11.09 -10.41 -10.54
CA SER A 117 -12.47 -10.31 -11.03
C SER A 117 -12.55 -9.99 -12.53
N ASN A 118 -11.42 -9.94 -13.26
CA ASN A 118 -11.35 -9.51 -14.67
C ASN A 118 -12.03 -8.16 -14.95
N ARG A 119 -12.00 -7.24 -13.97
CA ARG A 119 -12.58 -5.90 -14.11
C ARG A 119 -11.49 -4.84 -14.20
N PRO A 120 -11.61 -3.84 -15.10
CA PRO A 120 -10.71 -2.70 -15.11
C PRO A 120 -10.81 -1.88 -13.80
N VAL A 121 -9.79 -1.07 -13.53
CA VAL A 121 -9.86 -0.09 -12.44
C VAL A 121 -10.75 1.08 -12.87
N ASP A 122 -11.97 1.14 -12.36
CA ASP A 122 -12.99 2.14 -12.74
C ASP A 122 -12.53 3.59 -12.52
N ASN A 123 -11.67 3.83 -11.52
CA ASN A 123 -11.17 5.17 -11.24
C ASN A 123 -9.67 5.19 -10.89
N PRO A 124 -8.78 5.23 -11.91
CA PRO A 124 -7.34 5.25 -11.72
C PRO A 124 -6.82 6.57 -11.11
N ARG A 125 -7.68 7.58 -10.89
CA ARG A 125 -7.34 8.88 -10.27
C ARG A 125 -7.75 9.00 -8.80
N SER A 126 -8.39 7.98 -8.22
CA SER A 126 -8.86 8.04 -6.83
C SER A 126 -7.70 8.03 -5.82
N LEU A 127 -7.73 8.98 -4.88
CA LEU A 127 -6.72 9.17 -3.84
C LEU A 127 -6.75 8.09 -2.75
N ALA A 128 -7.91 7.47 -2.49
CA ALA A 128 -8.07 6.45 -1.44
C ALA A 128 -8.10 5.02 -2.01
N PHE A 129 -9.18 4.55 -2.65
CA PHE A 129 -9.32 3.11 -2.96
C PHE A 129 -9.97 2.74 -4.29
N GLY A 130 -10.23 3.67 -5.22
CA GLY A 130 -10.92 3.32 -6.48
C GLY A 130 -12.35 2.82 -6.33
N VAL A 131 -12.82 2.62 -5.10
CA VAL A 131 -14.16 2.17 -4.76
C VAL A 131 -15.11 3.35 -4.96
N ALA A 132 -15.80 3.31 -6.09
CA ALA A 132 -17.06 3.95 -6.43
C ALA A 132 -17.18 5.49 -6.33
N ARG A 133 -17.77 6.06 -7.37
CA ARG A 133 -18.53 7.31 -7.27
C ARG A 133 -19.69 7.01 -6.31
N VAL A 134 -19.77 7.65 -5.15
CA VAL A 134 -21.03 7.69 -4.39
C VAL A 134 -21.95 8.61 -5.19
N THR A 135 -22.75 8.05 -6.09
CA THR A 135 -23.90 8.77 -6.64
C THR A 135 -24.93 8.86 -5.53
N LEU A 136 -24.91 9.97 -4.79
CA LEU A 136 -26.04 10.42 -3.98
C LEU A 136 -27.15 10.85 -4.93
N SER A 137 -27.87 9.87 -5.47
CA SER A 137 -29.10 10.09 -6.22
C SER A 137 -30.08 9.05 -5.75
N ASP A 138 -30.58 9.28 -4.54
CA ASP A 138 -31.88 8.84 -4.02
C ASP A 138 -32.15 9.68 -2.76
N ALA A 139 -32.76 10.85 -2.98
CA ALA A 139 -33.51 11.63 -2.00
C ALA A 139 -34.69 12.27 -2.74
#